data_AF-A0AAV6X9F6-F1
#
_entry.id   AF-A0AAV6X9F6-F1
#
_cell.length_a   1.000
_cell.length_b   1.000
_cell.length_c   1.000
_cell.angle_alpha   90.00
_cell.angle_beta   90.00
_cell.angle_gamma   90.00
#
_symmetry.space_group_name_H-M   'P 1'
#
loop_
_entity.id
_entity.type
_entity.pdbx_description
1 polymer ?
#
loop_
_entity_poly.entity_id
_entity_poly.type
_entity_poly.pdbx_seq_one_letter_code
_entity_poly.pdbx_strand_id
1 'polypeptide(L)'
;MDLKKSSGAQVMTVDVHEAKHLLNQAHRYLDVRTEEEFKNGHLENALNIPYMFTTQQGRVKNPKFIDQVLAVCRKDDHLILGCQSGVRSVYATTDLLDSIV
;
A
#
# COMPACT_ATOMS: atom_id res chain seq x y z
N MET A 1 -36.31 2.03 -5.16
CA MET A 1 -35.35 1.31 -4.30
C MET A 1 -34.04 1.35 -5.06
N ASP A 2 -33.35 2.47 -4.97
CA ASP A 2 -32.28 2.82 -5.89
C ASP A 2 -31.00 2.81 -5.08
N LEU A 3 -30.43 1.61 -4.97
CA LEU A 3 -29.13 1.41 -4.37
C LEU A 3 -28.10 2.04 -5.31
N LYS A 4 -27.77 3.32 -5.08
CA LYS A 4 -26.56 3.94 -5.62
C LYS A 4 -25.38 3.05 -5.25
N LYS A 5 -24.92 2.26 -6.21
CA LYS A 5 -23.67 1.52 -6.14
C LYS A 5 -22.56 2.56 -6.25
N SER A 6 -22.26 3.22 -5.14
CA SER A 6 -20.97 3.90 -4.99
C SER A 6 -19.92 2.82 -5.23
N SER A 7 -19.09 3.00 -6.25
CA SER A 7 -17.87 2.23 -6.48
C SER A 7 -16.90 2.50 -5.33
N GLY A 8 -17.26 2.04 -4.12
CA GLY A 8 -16.44 2.18 -2.93
C GLY A 8 -15.23 1.28 -3.10
N ALA A 9 -14.04 1.87 -2.98
CA ALA A 9 -12.80 1.11 -2.94
C ALA A 9 -12.92 0.03 -1.85
N GLN A 10 -12.86 -1.24 -2.25
CA GLN A 10 -12.96 -2.36 -1.32
C GLN A 10 -11.56 -2.68 -0.78
N VAL A 11 -11.38 -2.57 0.53
CA VAL A 11 -10.20 -3.11 1.21
C VAL A 11 -10.44 -4.59 1.46
N MET A 12 -9.54 -5.43 0.96
CA MET A 12 -9.54 -6.86 1.25
C MET A 12 -8.16 -7.25 1.79
N THR A 13 -8.14 -7.93 2.94
CA THR A 13 -6.92 -8.58 3.41
C THR A 13 -6.80 -9.92 2.70
N VAL A 14 -5.66 -10.14 2.05
CA VAL A 14 -5.37 -11.36 1.29
C VAL A 14 -4.14 -12.06 1.89
N ASP A 15 -4.08 -13.38 1.74
CA ASP A 15 -2.88 -14.14 2.09
C ASP A 15 -1.81 -14.05 1.00
N VAL A 16 -0.64 -14.66 1.24
CA VAL A 16 0.51 -14.60 0.33
C VAL A 16 0.28 -15.30 -1.01
N HIS A 17 -0.55 -16.34 -1.06
CA HIS A 17 -0.86 -17.05 -2.30
C HIS A 17 -1.80 -16.22 -3.16
N GLU A 18 -2.82 -15.64 -2.53
CA GLU A 18 -3.76 -14.76 -3.21
C GLU A 18 -3.05 -13.47 -3.69
N ALA A 19 -2.20 -12.87 -2.86
CA ALA A 19 -1.37 -11.74 -3.29
C ALA A 19 -0.52 -12.08 -4.52
N LYS A 20 0.10 -13.26 -4.56
CA LYS A 20 0.86 -13.73 -5.73
C LYS A 20 -0.04 -13.91 -6.96
N HIS A 21 -1.26 -14.43 -6.80
CA HIS A 21 -2.22 -14.56 -7.89
C HIS A 21 -2.58 -13.18 -8.47
N LEU A 22 -2.91 -12.22 -7.61
CA LEU A 22 -3.27 -10.86 -8.01
C LEU A 22 -2.12 -10.13 -8.71
N LEU A 23 -0.86 -10.32 -8.25
CA LEU A 23 0.32 -9.77 -8.93
C LEU A 23 0.46 -10.30 -10.36
N ASN A 24 0.09 -11.56 -10.63
CA ASN A 24 0.05 -12.09 -11.99
C ASN A 24 -1.12 -11.53 -12.83
N GLN A 25 -2.12 -10.93 -12.19
CA GLN A 25 -3.27 -10.26 -12.82
C GLN A 25 -3.04 -8.75 -12.93
N ALA A 26 -1.79 -8.31 -13.10
CA ALA A 26 -1.39 -6.91 -13.28
C ALA A 26 -1.68 -5.97 -12.09
N HIS A 27 -1.89 -6.52 -10.88
CA HIS A 27 -1.89 -5.69 -9.67
C HIS A 27 -0.48 -5.22 -9.35
N ARG A 28 -0.36 -4.02 -8.77
CA ARG A 28 0.94 -3.45 -8.39
C ARG A 28 1.19 -3.72 -6.92
N TYR A 29 2.41 -4.15 -6.59
CA TYR A 29 2.83 -4.28 -5.19
C TYR A 29 3.39 -2.96 -4.68
N LEU A 30 2.79 -2.44 -3.61
CA LEU A 30 3.29 -1.29 -2.87
C LEU A 30 3.84 -1.77 -1.51
N ASP A 31 5.16 -1.80 -1.41
CA ASP A 31 5.86 -2.09 -0.18
C ASP A 31 5.96 -0.84 0.69
N VAL A 32 5.27 -0.84 1.83
CA VAL A 32 5.21 0.29 2.76
C VAL A 32 6.24 0.22 3.90
N ARG A 33 7.17 -0.74 3.83
CA ARG A 33 8.30 -0.86 4.76
C ARG A 33 9.31 0.28 4.55
N THR A 34 10.26 0.40 5.48
CA THR A 34 11.35 1.36 5.32
C THR A 34 12.21 1.01 4.10
N GLU A 35 12.92 2.00 3.56
CA GLU A 35 13.86 1.76 2.46
C GLU A 35 14.95 0.75 2.83
N GLU A 36 15.38 0.73 4.09
CA GLU A 36 16.36 -0.23 4.59
C GLU A 36 15.83 -1.67 4.54
N GLU A 37 14.58 -1.88 4.98
CA GLU A 37 13.92 -3.18 4.89
C GLU A 37 13.76 -3.63 3.43
N PHE A 38 13.48 -2.69 2.52
CA PHE A 38 13.33 -2.96 1.09
C PHE A 38 14.67 -3.30 0.41
N LYS A 39 15.75 -2.58 0.76
CA LYS A 39 17.12 -2.84 0.25
C LYS A 39 17.65 -4.21 0.65
N ASN A 40 17.23 -4.72 1.82
CA ASN A 40 17.60 -6.07 2.30
C ASN A 40 16.86 -7.21 1.57
N GLY A 41 15.91 -6.90 0.71
CA GLY A 41 15.17 -7.88 -0.09
C GLY A 41 13.74 -7.42 -0.38
N HIS A 42 13.35 -7.52 -1.64
CA HIS A 42 12.04 -7.12 -2.13
C HIS A 42 11.60 -7.96 -3.33
N LEU A 43 10.30 -7.91 -3.63
CA LEU A 43 9.74 -8.50 -4.83
C LEU A 43 10.15 -7.68 -6.05
N GLU A 44 10.43 -8.35 -7.16
CA GLU A 44 10.71 -7.69 -8.43
C GLU A 44 9.52 -6.82 -8.85
N ASN A 45 9.78 -5.62 -9.38
CA ASN A 45 8.79 -4.61 -9.78
C ASN A 45 7.93 -4.04 -8.63
N ALA A 46 8.26 -4.34 -7.37
CA ALA A 46 7.62 -3.67 -6.24
C ALA A 46 7.99 -2.19 -6.16
N LEU A 47 7.01 -1.36 -5.83
CA LEU A 47 7.24 0.05 -5.50
C LEU A 47 7.48 0.15 -4.00
N ASN A 48 8.52 0.85 -3.57
CA ASN A 48 8.71 1.17 -2.16
C ASN A 48 8.31 2.62 -1.88
N ILE A 49 7.30 2.79 -1.04
CA ILE A 49 6.94 4.09 -0.47
C ILE A 49 6.78 3.89 1.03
N PRO A 50 7.80 4.23 1.83
CA PRO A 50 7.76 4.01 3.27
C PRO A 50 6.59 4.75 3.91
N TYR A 51 5.74 4.01 4.63
CA TYR A 51 4.69 4.63 5.44
C TYR A 51 5.26 5.27 6.72
N MET A 52 6.39 4.75 7.19
CA MET A 52 7.13 5.28 8.33
C MET A 52 8.62 5.27 8.04
N PHE A 53 9.34 6.23 8.61
CA PHE A 53 10.79 6.29 8.62
C PHE A 53 11.35 5.85 9.97
N THR A 54 12.51 5.19 9.94
CA THR A 54 13.29 4.94 11.16
C THR A 54 14.17 6.16 11.42
N THR A 55 14.07 6.73 12.60
CA THR A 55 14.90 7.85 13.06
C THR A 55 15.57 7.48 14.39
N GLN A 56 16.56 8.27 14.83
CA GLN A 56 17.19 8.08 16.14
C GLN A 56 16.20 8.16 17.31
N GLN A 57 15.07 8.86 17.13
CA GLN A 57 14.02 9.02 18.13
C GLN A 57 12.91 7.95 18.02
N GLY A 58 13.05 7.00 17.09
CA GLY A 58 12.07 5.95 16.82
C GLY A 58 11.41 6.08 15.44
N ARG A 59 10.23 5.47 15.29
CA ARG A 59 9.50 5.47 14.02
C ARG A 59 8.63 6.72 13.89
N VAL A 60 8.77 7.42 12.77
CA VAL A 60 8.00 8.63 12.45
C VAL A 60 7.17 8.38 11.19
N LYS A 61 5.89 8.76 11.19
CA LYS A 61 5.02 8.63 10.02
C LYS A 61 5.51 9.53 8.89
N ASN A 62 5.49 9.02 7.66
CA ASN A 62 5.85 9.79 6.48
C ASN A 62 4.70 10.76 6.12
N PRO A 63 4.87 12.09 6.27
CA PRO A 63 3.81 13.04 5.97
C PRO A 63 3.51 13.16 4.47
N LYS A 64 4.45 12.72 3.61
CA LYS A 64 4.33 12.76 2.15
C LYS A 64 3.87 11.43 1.55
N PHE A 65 3.47 10.47 2.38
CA PHE A 65 3.12 9.12 1.91
C PHE A 65 2.05 9.17 0.81
N ILE A 66 0.96 9.90 1.04
CA ILE A 66 -0.16 10.01 0.08
C ILE A 66 0.30 10.67 -1.22
N ASP A 67 0.99 11.81 -1.14
CA ASP A 67 1.48 12.52 -2.32
C ASP A 67 2.43 11.66 -3.15
N GLN A 68 3.30 10.89 -2.50
CA GLN A 68 4.21 9.97 -3.16
C GLN A 68 3.46 8.82 -3.86
N VAL A 69 2.43 8.26 -3.21
CA VAL A 69 1.58 7.22 -3.83
C VAL A 69 0.86 7.79 -5.06
N LEU A 70 0.23 8.96 -4.94
CA LEU A 70 -0.51 9.59 -6.04
C LEU A 70 0.38 10.07 -7.19
N ALA A 71 1.67 10.33 -6.93
CA ALA A 71 2.62 10.70 -7.98
C ALA A 71 3.00 9.51 -8.88
N VAL A 72 2.89 8.27 -8.39
CA VAL A 72 3.32 7.06 -9.11
C VAL A 72 2.20 6.07 -9.40
N CYS A 73 1.07 6.18 -8.71
CA CYS A 73 -0.11 5.35 -8.86
C CYS A 73 -1.31 6.21 -9.27
N ARG A 74 -2.15 5.63 -10.13
CA ARG A 74 -3.41 6.23 -10.55
C ARG A 74 -4.57 5.71 -9.70
N LYS A 75 -5.70 6.42 -9.73
CA LYS A 75 -6.90 6.03 -8.96
C LYS A 75 -7.53 4.71 -9.45
N ASP A 76 -7.27 4.32 -10.69
CA ASP A 76 -7.69 3.07 -11.31
C ASP A 76 -6.69 1.91 -11.11
N ASP A 77 -5.53 2.17 -10.49
CA ASP A 77 -4.57 1.10 -10.21
C ASP A 77 -5.09 0.17 -9.11
N HIS A 78 -4.99 -1.13 -9.36
CA HIS A 78 -5.20 -2.13 -8.33
C HIS A 78 -3.90 -2.34 -7.54
N LEU A 79 -3.91 -1.90 -6.27
CA LEU A 79 -2.74 -1.93 -5.40
C LEU A 79 -2.83 -3.04 -4.36
N ILE A 80 -1.71 -3.72 -4.13
CA ILE A 80 -1.52 -4.65 -3.01
C ILE A 80 -0.50 -4.00 -2.08
N LEU A 81 -0.94 -3.62 -0.88
CA LEU A 81 -0.07 -3.00 0.11
C LEU A 81 0.53 -4.05 1.04
N GLY A 82 1.85 -4.11 1.07
CA GLY A 82 2.62 -5.07 1.84
C GLY A 82 3.46 -4.42 2.93
N CYS A 83 3.51 -5.03 4.11
CA CYS A 83 4.54 -4.75 5.10
C CYS A 83 5.02 -6.04 5.77
N GLN A 84 5.99 -5.96 6.68
CA GLN A 84 6.59 -7.15 7.31
C GLN A 84 5.57 -8.02 8.09
N SER A 85 4.57 -7.41 8.74
CA SER A 85 3.65 -8.11 9.65
C SER A 85 2.16 -7.85 9.37
N GLY A 86 1.83 -7.15 8.28
CA GLY A 86 0.47 -6.75 7.91
C GLY A 86 -0.08 -5.50 8.61
N VAL A 87 0.36 -5.16 9.82
CA VAL A 87 -0.25 -4.04 10.60
C VAL A 87 -0.04 -2.67 9.92
N ARG A 88 1.17 -2.38 9.42
CA ARG A 88 1.46 -1.10 8.77
C ARG A 88 0.69 -0.92 7.46
N SER A 89 0.51 -2.00 6.70
CA SER A 89 -0.21 -1.95 5.42
C SER A 89 -1.71 -1.72 5.63
N VAL A 90 -2.31 -2.22 6.72
CA VAL A 90 -3.70 -1.86 7.08
C VAL A 90 -3.84 -0.36 7.31
N TYR A 91 -2.99 0.24 8.17
CA TYR A 91 -3.04 1.68 8.41
C TYR A 91 -2.79 2.52 7.14
N ALA A 92 -1.79 2.13 6.34
CA ALA A 92 -1.51 2.81 5.09
C ALA A 92 -2.67 2.73 4.09
N THR A 93 -3.39 1.60 4.05
CA THR A 93 -4.57 1.43 3.19
C THR A 93 -5.73 2.30 3.67
N THR A 94 -5.99 2.36 4.98
CA THR A 94 -7.04 3.23 5.53
C THR A 94 -6.77 4.70 5.19
N ASP A 95 -5.56 5.18 5.46
CA ASP A 95 -5.17 6.56 5.15
C ASP A 95 -5.29 6.88 3.65
N LEU A 96 -4.91 5.94 2.80
CA LEU A 96 -5.00 6.10 1.36
C LEU A 96 -6.45 6.21 0.91
N LEU A 97 -7.34 5.39 1.48
CA LEU A 97 -8.77 5.47 1.18
C LEU A 97 -9.36 6.78 1.64
N ASP A 98 -9.11 7.20 2.87
CA ASP A 98 -9.62 8.45 3.45
C ASP A 98 -9.17 9.67 2.63
N SER A 99 -8.04 9.58 1.93
CA SER A 99 -7.51 10.65 1.07
C SER A 99 -8.11 10.68 -0.34
N ILE A 100 -8.85 9.64 -0.75
CA ILE A 100 -9.46 9.50 -2.09
C ILE A 100 -10.97 9.84 -2.07
N VAL A 101 -11.58 9.93 -0.89
CA VAL A 101 -13.00 10.28 -0.69
C VAL A 101 -13.25 11.78 -0.82
#